data_AF-A0A3P6CHZ7-F1
#
_entry.id   AF-A0A3P6CHZ7-F1
#
_cell.length_a   1.000
_cell.length_b   1.000
_cell.length_c   1.000
_cell.angle_alpha   90.00
_cell.angle_beta   90.00
_cell.angle_gamma   90.00
#
_symmetry.space_group_name_H-M   'P 1'
#
loop_
_entity.id
_entity.type
_entity.pdbx_description
1 polymer ?
#
loop_
_entity_poly.entity_id
_entity_poly.type
_entity_poly.pdbx_seq_one_letter_code
_entity_poly.pdbx_strand_id
1 'polypeptide(L)'
;MARWLLQILVISSLHLISLSSQQETRFVYENFLDQEDLYLDASAKVVPSGLLQLTNTSMNQIGHAFFKKPVELSSSKPLSFSTHFVCALVPKKGHEGGHGIAFLVSPSRDFSHAEATRYLGAFNASALESSPSSHVLAVELDTIWNPEFNDVINNHVGIDVNSPVSVGVASASYYSDMKGKNESINLLTGKPIQVWVDYEGTILNVSIAPLKVQKPSRSLLSQHINLTEVFRNSSRLFVGFSASTGAAVSDQYIVGWSFSTDRGSLQRLDISRLVEVPHSSAPHKKLPIILLVCLSFVVLSLLA
;
A
#
# COMPACT_ATOMS: atom_id res chain seq x y z
N MET A 1 35.46 -3.90 50.88
CA MET A 1 34.03 -3.67 50.58
C MET A 1 33.80 -2.55 49.56
N ALA A 2 34.42 -1.37 49.69
CA ALA A 2 34.21 -0.23 48.79
C ALA A 2 34.50 -0.49 47.29
N ARG A 3 35.55 -1.26 46.94
CA ARG A 3 35.87 -1.61 45.54
C ARG A 3 34.80 -2.48 44.85
N TRP A 4 34.19 -3.40 45.59
CA TRP A 4 33.14 -4.28 45.08
C TRP A 4 31.83 -3.53 44.87
N LEU A 5 31.50 -2.59 45.77
CA LEU A 5 30.35 -1.69 45.60
C LEU A 5 30.51 -0.77 44.38
N LEU A 6 31.71 -0.24 44.14
CA LEU A 6 31.99 0.59 42.96
C LEU A 6 31.85 -0.21 41.66
N GLN A 7 32.33 -1.46 41.63
CA GLN A 7 32.18 -2.34 40.46
C GLN A 7 30.71 -2.71 40.19
N ILE A 8 29.94 -3.02 41.23
CA ILE A 8 28.49 -3.29 41.11
C ILE A 8 27.76 -2.04 40.60
N LEU A 9 28.10 -0.85 41.11
CA LEU A 9 27.51 0.41 40.68
C LEU A 9 27.87 0.74 39.21
N VAL A 10 29.11 0.46 38.78
CA VAL A 10 29.54 0.66 37.39
C VAL A 10 28.84 -0.34 36.46
N ILE A 11 28.75 -1.62 36.83
CA ILE A 11 28.04 -2.65 36.06
C ILE A 11 26.54 -2.34 36.00
N SER A 12 25.92 -1.91 37.10
CA SER A 12 24.51 -1.51 37.11
C SER A 12 24.30 -0.23 36.31
N SER A 13 25.24 0.73 36.35
CA SER A 13 25.17 1.95 35.54
C SER A 13 25.36 1.66 34.05
N LEU A 14 26.21 0.70 33.68
CA LEU A 14 26.35 0.22 32.29
C LEU A 14 25.08 -0.53 31.83
N HIS A 15 24.44 -1.31 32.71
CA HIS A 15 23.15 -1.95 32.44
C HIS A 15 22.00 -0.93 32.35
N LEU A 16 22.06 0.16 33.14
CA LEU A 16 21.12 1.28 33.10
C LEU A 16 21.37 2.21 31.90
N ILE A 17 22.59 2.31 31.37
CA ILE A 17 22.87 3.03 30.11
C ILE A 17 22.38 2.21 28.90
N SER A 18 22.29 0.88 29.03
CA SER A 18 21.54 0.02 28.11
C SER A 18 20.03 -0.02 28.35
N LEU A 19 19.47 0.88 29.19
CA LEU A 19 18.03 1.16 29.18
C LEU A 19 17.66 1.79 27.83
N SER A 20 17.29 0.91 26.89
CA SER A 20 16.31 1.14 25.83
C SER A 20 16.28 2.55 25.26
N SER A 21 17.29 2.94 24.48
CA SER A 21 17.01 3.89 23.40
C SER A 21 16.06 3.17 22.45
N GLN A 22 14.78 3.55 22.45
CA GLN A 22 13.81 3.01 21.49
C GLN A 22 14.38 3.29 20.09
N GLN A 23 14.85 2.23 19.44
CA GLN A 23 15.56 2.38 18.17
C GLN A 23 14.52 2.69 17.11
N GLU A 24 14.62 3.88 16.54
CA GLU A 24 13.82 4.32 15.40
C GLU A 24 13.83 3.24 14.32
N THR A 25 12.65 2.82 13.88
CA THR A 25 12.55 1.87 12.76
C THR A 25 12.61 2.67 11.48
N ARG A 26 13.70 2.52 10.74
CA ARG A 26 13.93 3.16 9.44
C ARG A 26 14.61 2.20 8.47
N PHE A 27 14.19 2.21 7.20
CA PHE A 27 14.82 1.44 6.12
C PHE A 27 14.49 2.02 4.75
N VAL A 28 15.30 1.65 3.75
CA VAL A 28 15.07 1.95 2.34
C VAL A 28 15.43 0.74 1.49
N TYR A 29 14.51 0.34 0.62
CA TYR A 29 14.68 -0.69 -0.40
C TYR A 29 14.51 -0.05 -1.78
N GLU A 30 15.62 0.09 -2.50
CA GLU A 30 15.63 0.51 -3.92
C GLU A 30 15.46 -0.69 -4.86
N ASN A 31 15.67 -1.89 -4.32
CA ASN A 31 15.29 -3.20 -4.87
C ASN A 31 15.10 -4.17 -3.69
N PHE A 32 14.59 -5.36 -3.98
CA PHE A 32 14.23 -6.37 -2.98
C PHE A 32 15.12 -7.61 -2.99
N LEU A 33 16.23 -7.62 -3.76
CA LEU A 33 17.18 -8.74 -3.77
C LEU A 33 17.86 -8.84 -2.40
N ASP A 34 17.99 -10.07 -1.90
CA ASP A 34 18.72 -10.42 -0.68
C ASP A 34 18.30 -9.65 0.59
N GLN A 35 17.06 -9.15 0.63
CA GLN A 35 16.53 -8.41 1.80
C GLN A 35 16.07 -9.38 2.89
N GLU A 36 16.95 -9.66 3.85
CA GLU A 36 16.69 -10.59 4.95
C GLU A 36 15.59 -10.12 5.90
N ASP A 37 15.32 -8.81 5.98
CA ASP A 37 14.30 -8.23 6.87
C ASP A 37 12.89 -8.22 6.27
N LEU A 38 12.65 -8.94 5.17
CA LEU A 38 11.33 -9.12 4.58
C LEU A 38 10.72 -10.49 4.90
N TYR A 39 9.50 -10.46 5.40
CA TYR A 39 8.63 -11.61 5.50
C TYR A 39 7.68 -11.62 4.32
N LEU A 40 7.64 -12.72 3.57
CA LEU A 40 6.76 -12.90 2.42
C LEU A 40 5.83 -14.07 2.71
N ASP A 41 4.56 -13.92 2.33
CA ASP A 41 3.52 -14.93 2.53
C ASP A 41 2.59 -15.04 1.31
N ALA A 42 1.88 -16.15 1.23
CA ALA A 42 1.00 -16.54 0.13
C ALA A 42 1.72 -16.47 -1.24
N SER A 43 1.23 -15.67 -2.19
CA SER A 43 1.84 -15.59 -3.54
C SER A 43 3.00 -14.59 -3.66
N ALA A 44 3.30 -13.83 -2.61
CA ALA A 44 4.32 -12.79 -2.66
C ALA A 44 5.74 -13.36 -2.79
N LYS A 45 6.53 -12.79 -3.69
CA LYS A 45 7.92 -13.20 -3.94
C LYS A 45 8.75 -12.05 -4.49
N VAL A 46 10.06 -12.13 -4.30
CA VAL A 46 11.01 -11.28 -5.03
C VAL A 46 11.33 -11.97 -6.35
N VAL A 47 11.08 -11.29 -7.47
CA VAL A 47 11.42 -11.81 -8.80
C VAL A 47 12.88 -11.50 -9.15
N PRO A 48 13.52 -12.23 -10.09
CA PRO A 48 14.96 -12.07 -10.38
C PRO A 48 15.41 -10.66 -10.77
N SER A 49 14.50 -9.81 -11.25
CA SER A 49 14.80 -8.40 -11.53
C SER A 49 14.99 -7.56 -10.26
N GLY A 50 14.59 -8.05 -9.09
CA GLY A 50 14.63 -7.34 -7.82
C GLY A 50 13.35 -6.61 -7.46
N LEU A 51 12.25 -6.82 -8.18
CA LEU A 51 10.92 -6.33 -7.80
C LEU A 51 10.28 -7.26 -6.76
N LEU A 52 9.51 -6.68 -5.84
CA LEU A 52 8.63 -7.44 -4.96
C LEU A 52 7.28 -7.62 -5.68
N GLN A 53 7.01 -8.82 -6.18
CA GLN A 53 5.73 -9.19 -6.78
C GLN A 53 4.80 -9.71 -5.69
N LEU A 54 3.73 -8.99 -5.37
CA LEU A 54 2.73 -9.43 -4.39
C LEU A 54 1.79 -10.48 -4.99
N THR A 55 1.27 -10.23 -6.20
CA THR A 55 0.45 -11.17 -6.96
C THR A 55 0.88 -11.18 -8.43
N ASN A 56 0.51 -12.24 -9.16
CA ASN A 56 0.67 -12.33 -10.59
C ASN A 56 -0.68 -12.42 -11.30
N THR A 57 -0.67 -12.61 -12.62
CA THR A 57 -1.89 -12.67 -13.43
C THR A 57 -2.75 -13.95 -13.29
N SER A 58 -2.57 -14.71 -12.21
CA SER A 58 -3.44 -15.84 -11.84
C SER A 58 -4.66 -15.36 -11.07
N MET A 59 -5.76 -16.10 -11.15
CA MET A 59 -7.02 -15.75 -10.48
C MET A 59 -6.99 -16.09 -8.99
N ASN A 60 -7.75 -15.33 -8.19
CA ASN A 60 -8.01 -15.58 -6.77
C ASN A 60 -6.73 -15.75 -5.91
N GLN A 61 -5.70 -14.95 -6.18
CA GLN A 61 -4.50 -14.91 -5.35
C GLN A 61 -4.62 -13.86 -4.25
N ILE A 62 -3.90 -14.11 -3.16
CA ILE A 62 -3.49 -13.09 -2.20
C ILE A 62 -1.97 -13.13 -2.07
N GLY A 63 -1.37 -12.02 -1.70
CA GLY A 63 0.06 -11.95 -1.42
C GLY A 63 0.37 -10.90 -0.38
N HIS A 64 1.30 -11.22 0.51
CA HIS A 64 1.66 -10.33 1.61
C HIS A 64 3.17 -10.19 1.73
N ALA A 65 3.60 -8.97 2.05
CA ALA A 65 4.99 -8.69 2.35
C ALA A 65 5.09 -7.74 3.53
N PHE A 66 5.82 -8.11 4.57
CA PHE A 66 5.98 -7.31 5.78
C PHE A 66 7.44 -7.10 6.13
N PHE A 67 7.76 -5.94 6.69
CA PHE A 67 9.02 -5.75 7.39
C PHE A 67 9.02 -6.62 8.67
N LYS A 68 10.07 -7.41 8.87
CA LYS A 68 10.13 -8.42 9.94
C LYS A 68 10.12 -7.81 11.33
N LYS A 69 10.86 -6.70 11.52
CA LYS A 69 10.97 -6.04 12.83
C LYS A 69 9.74 -5.15 13.07
N PRO A 70 9.05 -5.29 14.20
CA PRO A 70 7.91 -4.43 14.48
C PRO A 70 8.32 -2.99 14.80
N VAL A 71 7.37 -2.09 14.63
CA VAL A 71 7.34 -0.76 15.22
C VAL A 71 6.76 -0.87 16.63
N GLU A 72 7.57 -0.56 17.63
CA GLU A 72 7.14 -0.58 19.03
C GLU A 72 6.35 0.69 19.37
N LEU A 73 5.18 0.52 19.98
CA LEU A 73 4.36 1.61 20.49
C LEU A 73 4.88 2.03 21.87
N SER A 74 5.19 3.31 22.04
CA SER A 74 5.64 3.86 23.32
C SER A 74 4.55 4.66 24.00
N SER A 75 4.48 4.55 25.34
CA SER A 75 3.68 5.45 26.16
C SER A 75 4.30 6.84 26.31
N SER A 76 5.61 6.99 26.06
CA SER A 76 6.35 8.24 26.24
C SER A 76 6.42 9.11 24.98
N LYS A 77 6.17 8.55 23.79
CA LYS A 77 6.17 9.27 22.52
C LYS A 77 4.98 8.81 21.68
N PRO A 78 4.08 9.72 21.24
CA PRO A 78 3.03 9.37 20.29
C PRO A 78 3.61 8.71 19.04
N LEU A 79 2.95 7.67 18.53
CA LEU A 79 3.37 7.05 17.28
C LEU A 79 3.25 8.07 16.15
N SER A 80 4.33 8.23 15.40
CA SER A 80 4.33 8.85 14.08
C SER A 80 5.07 7.95 13.12
N PHE A 81 4.70 8.02 11.85
CA PHE A 81 5.47 7.36 10.81
C PHE A 81 5.32 8.09 9.49
N SER A 82 6.25 7.83 8.58
CA SER A 82 6.09 8.18 7.18
C SER A 82 6.60 7.02 6.34
N THR A 83 5.87 6.72 5.27
CA THR A 83 6.28 5.73 4.29
C THR A 83 6.16 6.31 2.90
N HIS A 84 7.12 5.97 2.06
CA HIS A 84 7.12 6.29 0.64
C HIS A 84 7.41 5.01 -0.11
N PHE A 85 6.48 4.57 -0.94
CA PHE A 85 6.67 3.41 -1.79
C PHE A 85 6.32 3.72 -3.24
N VAL A 86 6.93 2.97 -4.14
CA VAL A 86 6.62 2.98 -5.57
C VAL A 86 5.99 1.65 -5.90
N CYS A 87 4.84 1.65 -6.54
CA CYS A 87 4.14 0.44 -6.96
C CYS A 87 3.72 0.51 -8.43
N ALA A 88 3.39 -0.63 -9.01
CA ALA A 88 2.79 -0.71 -10.35
C ALA A 88 1.82 -1.89 -10.42
N LEU A 89 0.65 -1.64 -11.00
CA LEU A 89 -0.34 -2.66 -11.32
C LEU A 89 -0.35 -2.85 -12.84
N VAL A 90 0.10 -4.02 -13.30
CA VAL A 90 0.26 -4.34 -14.72
C VAL A 90 -0.81 -5.36 -15.13
N PRO A 91 -1.90 -4.93 -15.78
CA PRO A 91 -2.97 -5.84 -16.20
C PRO A 91 -2.48 -6.88 -17.19
N LYS A 92 -3.02 -8.11 -17.08
CA LYS A 92 -2.84 -9.12 -18.12
C LYS A 92 -3.45 -8.63 -19.42
N LYS A 93 -2.67 -8.69 -20.50
CA LYS A 93 -3.13 -8.27 -21.83
C LYS A 93 -4.44 -8.98 -22.20
N GLY A 94 -5.43 -8.20 -22.63
CA GLY A 94 -6.75 -8.71 -23.06
C GLY A 94 -7.69 -9.12 -21.92
N HIS A 95 -7.33 -8.91 -20.66
CA HIS A 95 -8.16 -9.20 -19.50
C HIS A 95 -8.44 -7.90 -18.73
N GLU A 96 -9.44 -7.93 -17.86
CA GLU A 96 -9.68 -6.89 -16.87
C GLU A 96 -8.55 -6.89 -15.82
N GLY A 97 -8.07 -5.72 -15.43
CA GLY A 97 -7.00 -5.57 -14.44
C GLY A 97 -7.58 -5.45 -13.05
N GLY A 98 -6.97 -6.10 -12.06
CA GLY A 98 -7.44 -6.07 -10.68
C GLY A 98 -6.62 -6.94 -9.71
N HIS A 99 -6.94 -6.94 -8.42
CA HIS A 99 -7.95 -6.08 -7.77
C HIS A 99 -7.35 -4.80 -7.17
N GLY A 100 -6.21 -4.90 -6.49
CA GLY A 100 -5.56 -3.73 -5.89
C GLY A 100 -4.44 -4.10 -4.92
N ILE A 101 -3.66 -3.09 -4.55
CA ILE A 101 -2.57 -3.16 -3.56
C ILE A 101 -2.99 -2.33 -2.34
N ALA A 102 -2.70 -2.80 -1.14
CA ALA A 102 -2.85 -2.02 0.08
C ALA A 102 -1.55 -1.96 0.89
N PHE A 103 -1.21 -0.78 1.41
CA PHE A 103 -0.23 -0.64 2.49
C PHE A 103 -0.93 -0.93 3.82
N LEU A 104 -0.35 -1.79 4.65
CA LEU A 104 -0.95 -2.28 5.88
C LEU A 104 -0.17 -1.85 7.12
N VAL A 105 -0.92 -1.57 8.19
CA VAL A 105 -0.45 -1.51 9.57
C VAL A 105 -1.32 -2.44 10.42
N SER A 106 -0.70 -3.39 11.13
CA SER A 106 -1.43 -4.42 11.89
C SER A 106 -0.60 -4.95 13.06
N PRO A 107 -1.21 -5.52 14.13
CA PRO A 107 -0.47 -6.09 15.25
C PRO A 107 0.11 -7.48 14.96
N SER A 108 -0.24 -8.06 13.81
CA SER A 108 0.22 -9.37 13.34
C SER A 108 0.56 -9.33 11.85
N ARG A 109 1.47 -10.20 11.42
CA ARG A 109 1.76 -10.48 10.00
C ARG A 109 0.98 -11.67 9.46
N ASP A 110 0.19 -12.33 10.31
CA ASP A 110 -0.65 -13.47 9.95
C ASP A 110 -1.98 -12.98 9.35
N PHE A 111 -2.10 -13.16 8.04
CA PHE A 111 -3.29 -12.86 7.24
C PHE A 111 -3.89 -14.13 6.64
N SER A 112 -3.72 -15.29 7.28
CA SER A 112 -4.32 -16.56 6.86
C SER A 112 -5.86 -16.53 6.80
N HIS A 113 -6.48 -15.59 7.52
CA HIS A 113 -7.91 -15.35 7.52
C HIS A 113 -8.39 -14.47 6.36
N ALA A 114 -7.48 -13.84 5.61
CA ALA A 114 -7.83 -12.86 4.60
C ALA A 114 -8.27 -13.53 3.28
N GLU A 115 -9.16 -12.85 2.57
CA GLU A 115 -9.76 -13.33 1.34
C GLU A 115 -9.26 -12.55 0.12
N ALA A 116 -9.33 -13.19 -1.04
CA ALA A 116 -8.97 -12.58 -2.32
C ALA A 116 -10.05 -11.60 -2.81
N THR A 117 -9.92 -11.12 -4.05
CA THR A 117 -10.89 -10.24 -4.70
C THR A 117 -11.04 -8.89 -3.97
N ARG A 118 -12.28 -8.45 -3.71
CA ARG A 118 -12.66 -7.19 -3.06
C ARG A 118 -12.03 -6.95 -1.68
N TYR A 119 -11.56 -7.98 -0.99
CA TYR A 119 -10.96 -7.83 0.34
C TYR A 119 -9.46 -7.52 0.33
N LEU A 120 -8.85 -7.37 -0.86
CA LEU A 120 -7.45 -6.98 -1.09
C LEU A 120 -6.40 -7.83 -0.35
N GLY A 121 -6.78 -9.05 0.07
CA GLY A 121 -5.93 -9.88 0.93
C GLY A 121 -5.70 -9.28 2.31
N ALA A 122 -6.44 -8.24 2.71
CA ALA A 122 -6.31 -7.59 4.02
C ALA A 122 -7.46 -7.95 4.96
N PHE A 123 -8.64 -8.22 4.41
CA PHE A 123 -9.87 -8.45 5.15
C PHE A 123 -10.55 -9.76 4.74
N ASN A 124 -11.70 -10.04 5.34
CA ASN A 124 -12.62 -11.10 4.92
C ASN A 124 -14.07 -10.66 5.14
N ALA A 125 -15.03 -11.50 4.78
CA ALA A 125 -16.45 -11.19 4.92
C ALA A 125 -16.90 -10.80 6.34
N SER A 126 -16.27 -11.34 7.40
CA SER A 126 -16.61 -11.01 8.79
C SER A 126 -16.26 -9.56 9.18
N ALA A 127 -15.41 -8.89 8.40
CA ALA A 127 -15.06 -7.48 8.63
C ALA A 127 -16.22 -6.51 8.38
N LEU A 128 -17.34 -6.97 7.79
CA LEU A 128 -18.56 -6.19 7.57
C LEU A 128 -19.57 -6.32 8.74
N GLU A 129 -19.27 -7.15 9.74
CA GLU A 129 -20.12 -7.29 10.92
C GLU A 129 -20.10 -6.01 11.78
N SER A 130 -21.08 -5.86 12.67
CA SER A 130 -21.23 -4.66 13.50
C SER A 130 -20.08 -4.42 14.49
N SER A 131 -19.27 -5.45 14.76
CA SER A 131 -18.09 -5.39 15.62
C SER A 131 -16.95 -6.18 14.99
N PRO A 132 -16.30 -5.65 13.94
CA PRO A 132 -15.24 -6.36 13.25
C PRO A 132 -14.09 -6.63 14.22
N SER A 133 -13.59 -7.87 14.20
CA SER A 133 -12.46 -8.31 15.02
C SER A 133 -11.11 -8.03 14.36
N SER A 134 -11.11 -7.55 13.11
CA SER A 134 -9.88 -7.22 12.41
C SER A 134 -9.25 -5.96 13.05
N HIS A 135 -7.93 -5.97 13.17
CA HIS A 135 -7.14 -4.86 13.70
C HIS A 135 -6.15 -4.45 12.63
N VAL A 136 -6.63 -3.72 11.62
CA VAL A 136 -5.87 -3.38 10.42
C VAL A 136 -6.21 -1.94 10.04
N LEU A 137 -5.17 -1.14 9.84
CA LEU A 137 -5.25 0.07 9.04
C LEU A 137 -4.71 -0.27 7.66
N ALA A 138 -5.46 0.06 6.61
CA ALA A 138 -5.01 -0.07 5.23
C ALA A 138 -5.08 1.27 4.49
N VAL A 139 -4.13 1.50 3.59
CA VAL A 139 -4.24 2.50 2.53
C VAL A 139 -4.26 1.74 1.21
N GLU A 140 -5.42 1.67 0.59
CA GLU A 140 -5.67 0.87 -0.61
C GLU A 140 -5.56 1.68 -1.89
N LEU A 141 -5.12 1.01 -2.95
CA LEU A 141 -5.17 1.43 -4.34
C LEU A 141 -6.05 0.42 -5.07
N ASP A 142 -7.35 0.67 -5.10
CA ASP A 142 -8.36 -0.24 -5.65
C ASP A 142 -8.71 0.15 -7.10
N THR A 143 -8.86 -0.88 -7.92
CA THR A 143 -9.12 -0.81 -9.36
C THR A 143 -10.41 -1.47 -9.78
N ILE A 144 -11.20 -1.94 -8.82
CA ILE A 144 -12.52 -2.54 -9.02
C ILE A 144 -13.55 -1.68 -8.30
N TRP A 145 -14.77 -1.65 -8.83
CA TRP A 145 -15.90 -1.00 -8.16
C TRP A 145 -16.74 -2.08 -7.51
N ASN A 146 -16.81 -2.02 -6.18
CA ASN A 146 -17.58 -2.90 -5.32
C ASN A 146 -18.73 -2.09 -4.68
N PRO A 147 -19.95 -2.14 -5.26
CA PRO A 147 -21.10 -1.40 -4.73
C PRO A 147 -21.41 -1.71 -3.26
N GLU A 148 -21.16 -2.96 -2.83
CA GLU A 148 -21.31 -3.42 -1.46
C GLU A 148 -20.39 -2.73 -0.45
N PHE A 149 -19.29 -2.12 -0.92
CA PHE A 149 -18.34 -1.35 -0.10
C PHE A 149 -18.54 0.16 -0.21
N ASN A 150 -19.62 0.58 -0.89
CA ASN A 150 -19.91 1.98 -1.20
C ASN A 150 -18.82 2.67 -2.00
N ASP A 151 -18.11 1.91 -2.85
CA ASP A 151 -17.12 2.46 -3.74
C ASP A 151 -17.75 3.52 -4.62
N VAL A 152 -17.09 4.68 -4.69
CA VAL A 152 -17.55 5.78 -5.52
C VAL A 152 -17.13 5.58 -6.98
N ILE A 153 -16.04 4.84 -7.23
CA ILE A 153 -15.46 4.58 -8.57
C ILE A 153 -14.49 3.39 -8.58
N ASN A 154 -14.33 2.69 -9.71
CA ASN A 154 -13.39 1.56 -9.91
C ASN A 154 -11.90 1.95 -10.08
N ASN A 155 -11.46 3.08 -9.54
CA ASN A 155 -10.06 3.54 -9.63
C ASN A 155 -9.86 4.60 -8.56
N HIS A 156 -9.66 4.13 -7.33
CA HIS A 156 -9.68 4.99 -6.15
C HIS A 156 -8.53 4.67 -5.19
N VAL A 157 -8.33 5.60 -4.27
CA VAL A 157 -7.48 5.43 -3.09
C VAL A 157 -8.39 5.50 -1.87
N GLY A 158 -8.22 4.55 -0.97
CA GLY A 158 -9.02 4.40 0.24
C GLY A 158 -8.17 4.41 1.50
N ILE A 159 -8.81 4.70 2.63
CA ILE A 159 -8.27 4.52 3.98
C ILE A 159 -9.25 3.64 4.72
N ASP A 160 -8.79 2.45 5.08
CA ASP A 160 -9.63 1.42 5.69
C ASP A 160 -9.24 1.20 7.14
N VAL A 161 -10.24 1.10 8.01
CA VAL A 161 -10.02 0.88 9.44
C VAL A 161 -10.88 -0.30 9.87
N ASN A 162 -10.23 -1.45 10.05
CA ASN A 162 -10.83 -2.70 10.50
C ASN A 162 -11.97 -3.25 9.60
N SER A 163 -12.17 -2.68 8.42
CA SER A 163 -13.23 -3.02 7.47
C SER A 163 -12.78 -2.64 6.07
N PRO A 164 -13.13 -3.39 5.01
CA PRO A 164 -12.88 -3.00 3.62
C PRO A 164 -13.76 -1.81 3.16
N VAL A 165 -14.65 -1.30 4.02
CA VAL A 165 -15.40 -0.08 3.74
C VAL A 165 -14.57 1.12 4.21
N SER A 166 -14.02 1.85 3.24
CA SER A 166 -13.16 3.00 3.46
C SER A 166 -13.82 4.11 4.31
N VAL A 167 -13.08 4.61 5.32
CA VAL A 167 -13.47 5.79 6.10
C VAL A 167 -13.12 7.10 5.40
N GLY A 168 -12.27 7.04 4.38
CA GLY A 168 -11.95 8.15 3.48
C GLY A 168 -11.57 7.63 2.11
N VAL A 169 -12.24 8.12 1.05
CA VAL A 169 -12.08 7.63 -0.31
C VAL A 169 -11.98 8.79 -1.30
N ALA A 170 -11.12 8.66 -2.31
CA ALA A 170 -11.02 9.60 -3.42
C ALA A 170 -10.64 8.90 -4.71
N SER A 171 -11.14 9.38 -5.86
CA SER A 171 -10.66 8.93 -7.16
C SER A 171 -9.14 9.12 -7.27
N ALA A 172 -8.43 8.14 -7.84
CA ALA A 172 -6.98 8.20 -7.94
C ALA A 172 -6.56 9.42 -8.77
N SER A 173 -5.95 10.40 -8.08
CA SER A 173 -5.53 11.67 -8.64
C SER A 173 -4.47 12.31 -7.75
N TYR A 174 -3.79 13.33 -8.26
CA TYR A 174 -2.80 14.09 -7.50
C TYR A 174 -2.93 15.58 -7.74
N TYR A 175 -2.63 16.39 -6.73
CA TYR A 175 -2.55 17.84 -6.91
C TYR A 175 -1.27 18.20 -7.65
N SER A 176 -1.39 18.71 -8.87
CA SER A 176 -0.25 19.21 -9.64
C SER A 176 0.06 20.63 -9.21
N ASP A 177 1.11 20.81 -8.40
CA ASP A 177 1.56 22.13 -7.94
C ASP A 177 1.87 23.09 -9.10
N MET A 178 2.42 22.56 -10.19
CA MET A 178 2.72 23.32 -11.40
C MET A 178 1.45 23.83 -12.10
N LYS A 179 0.38 23.03 -12.12
CA LYS A 179 -0.88 23.38 -12.81
C LYS A 179 -1.92 23.97 -11.87
N GLY A 180 -1.68 23.95 -10.56
CA GLY A 180 -2.60 24.40 -9.53
C GLY A 180 -3.91 23.60 -9.42
N LYS A 181 -3.96 22.37 -9.94
CA LYS A 181 -5.19 21.55 -10.00
C LYS A 181 -4.93 20.05 -9.85
N ASN A 182 -5.97 19.29 -9.53
CA ASN A 182 -5.91 17.83 -9.50
C ASN A 182 -5.81 17.25 -10.92
N GLU A 183 -4.96 16.25 -11.09
CA GLU A 183 -4.82 15.45 -12.30
C GLU A 183 -5.10 13.99 -12.01
N SER A 184 -5.93 13.35 -12.84
CA SER A 184 -6.30 11.94 -12.68
C SER A 184 -5.12 11.01 -12.95
N ILE A 185 -5.07 9.92 -12.18
CA ILE A 185 -4.15 8.80 -12.36
C ILE A 185 -4.99 7.56 -12.67
N ASN A 186 -4.61 6.83 -13.70
CA ASN A 186 -5.14 5.49 -13.93
C ASN A 186 -4.15 4.47 -13.36
N LEU A 187 -4.60 3.76 -12.31
CA LEU A 187 -3.80 2.78 -11.57
C LEU A 187 -3.38 1.59 -12.45
N LEU A 188 -4.19 1.23 -13.45
CA LEU A 188 -4.00 0.07 -14.32
C LEU A 188 -3.15 0.38 -15.58
N THR A 189 -2.41 1.48 -15.60
CA THR A 189 -1.54 1.81 -16.74
C THR A 189 -0.28 0.95 -16.82
N GLY A 190 0.04 0.19 -15.77
CA GLY A 190 1.33 -0.50 -15.61
C GLY A 190 2.52 0.42 -15.36
N LYS A 191 2.32 1.74 -15.34
CA LYS A 191 3.37 2.70 -15.05
C LYS A 191 3.56 2.84 -13.53
N PRO A 192 4.81 3.04 -13.05
CA PRO A 192 5.04 3.20 -11.62
C PRO A 192 4.38 4.46 -11.04
N ILE A 193 3.79 4.30 -9.87
CA ILE A 193 3.10 5.33 -9.08
C ILE A 193 3.80 5.42 -7.73
N GLN A 194 4.07 6.64 -7.30
CA GLN A 194 4.56 6.94 -5.95
C GLN A 194 3.37 7.13 -5.02
N VAL A 195 3.50 6.59 -3.80
CA VAL A 195 2.53 6.73 -2.72
C VAL A 195 3.26 7.16 -1.46
N TRP A 196 2.76 8.22 -0.82
CA TRP A 196 3.22 8.69 0.47
C TRP A 196 2.10 8.55 1.49
N VAL A 197 2.41 7.96 2.64
CA VAL A 197 1.52 7.90 3.80
C VAL A 197 2.26 8.48 4.99
N ASP A 198 1.80 9.63 5.47
CA ASP A 198 2.34 10.31 6.63
C ASP A 198 1.33 10.25 7.78
N TYR A 199 1.73 9.71 8.92
CA TYR A 199 0.94 9.72 10.14
C TYR A 199 1.62 10.56 11.22
N GLU A 200 0.91 11.58 11.72
CA GLU A 200 1.41 12.45 12.78
C GLU A 200 0.27 12.85 13.73
N GLY A 201 0.49 12.64 15.04
CA GLY A 201 -0.53 12.86 16.05
C GLY A 201 -1.70 11.90 15.86
N THR A 202 -2.78 12.39 15.26
CA THR A 202 -3.97 11.60 14.90
C THR A 202 -4.39 11.82 13.44
N ILE A 203 -3.52 12.39 12.61
CA ILE A 203 -3.84 12.67 11.21
C ILE A 203 -3.04 11.74 10.30
N LEU A 204 -3.76 11.02 9.44
CA LEU A 204 -3.20 10.22 8.36
C LEU A 204 -3.37 10.97 7.03
N ASN A 205 -2.26 11.34 6.41
CA ASN A 205 -2.24 11.98 5.09
C ASN A 205 -1.76 10.98 4.04
N VAL A 206 -2.54 10.84 2.96
CA VAL A 206 -2.18 10.01 1.81
C VAL A 206 -2.01 10.90 0.58
N SER A 207 -0.90 10.73 -0.13
CA SER A 207 -0.65 11.40 -1.42
C SER A 207 -0.18 10.37 -2.43
N ILE A 208 -0.58 10.51 -3.68
CA ILE A 208 -0.06 9.70 -4.79
C ILE A 208 0.41 10.60 -5.92
N ALA A 209 1.33 10.15 -6.77
CA ALA A 209 1.74 10.86 -7.99
C ALA A 209 2.45 9.90 -8.98
N PRO A 210 2.53 10.23 -10.28
CA PRO A 210 3.38 9.48 -11.22
C PRO A 210 4.87 9.52 -10.81
N LEU A 211 5.66 8.51 -11.19
CA LEU A 211 7.06 8.33 -10.76
C LEU A 211 7.99 9.56 -10.85
N LYS A 212 7.82 10.40 -11.88
CA LYS A 212 8.69 11.57 -12.13
C LYS A 212 8.15 12.87 -11.53
N VAL A 213 7.07 12.80 -10.76
CA VAL A 213 6.43 13.95 -10.12
C VAL A 213 6.84 13.96 -8.65
N GLN A 214 7.22 15.13 -8.12
CA GLN A 214 7.54 15.24 -6.69
C GLN A 214 6.30 15.03 -5.82
N LYS A 215 6.48 14.78 -4.53
CA LYS A 215 5.36 14.68 -3.58
C LYS A 215 4.49 15.95 -3.67
N PRO A 216 3.18 15.82 -3.95
CA PRO A 216 2.27 16.95 -4.02
C PRO A 216 2.25 17.77 -2.73
N SER A 217 2.09 19.10 -2.83
CA SER A 217 1.95 19.95 -1.64
C SER A 217 0.63 19.73 -0.88
N ARG A 218 -0.37 19.14 -1.53
CA ARG A 218 -1.68 18.80 -0.96
C ARG A 218 -1.88 17.30 -0.99
N SER A 219 -2.24 16.73 0.15
CA SER A 219 -2.62 15.32 0.22
C SER A 219 -3.90 15.05 -0.56
N LEU A 220 -4.00 13.85 -1.12
CA LEU A 220 -5.23 13.35 -1.75
C LEU A 220 -6.30 13.09 -0.69
N LEU A 221 -5.89 12.47 0.42
CA LEU A 221 -6.73 12.19 1.58
C LEU A 221 -6.05 12.68 2.86
N SER A 222 -6.86 13.17 3.80
CA SER A 222 -6.44 13.54 5.14
C SER A 222 -7.54 13.12 6.12
N GLN A 223 -7.28 12.10 6.94
CA GLN A 223 -8.28 11.52 7.84
C GLN A 223 -7.81 11.55 9.29
N HIS A 224 -8.75 11.82 10.21
CA HIS A 224 -8.49 11.70 11.64
C HIS A 224 -8.58 10.23 12.07
N ILE A 225 -7.44 9.64 12.41
CA ILE A 225 -7.27 8.24 12.82
C ILE A 225 -6.51 8.18 14.14
N ASN A 226 -7.14 7.60 15.17
CA ASN A 226 -6.48 7.34 16.45
C ASN A 226 -5.93 5.91 16.48
N LEU A 227 -4.64 5.72 16.18
CA LEU A 227 -4.05 4.37 16.14
C LEU A 227 -4.04 3.67 17.51
N THR A 228 -4.02 4.43 18.61
CA THR A 228 -4.18 3.85 19.96
C THR A 228 -5.56 3.22 20.12
N GLU A 229 -6.61 3.79 19.51
CA GLU A 229 -7.95 3.19 19.53
C GLU A 229 -8.11 2.04 18.54
N VAL A 230 -7.45 2.10 17.39
CA VAL A 230 -7.45 1.00 16.40
C VAL A 230 -6.74 -0.23 16.97
N PHE A 231 -5.64 -0.03 17.70
CA PHE A 231 -4.76 -1.09 18.20
C PHE A 231 -4.66 -1.15 19.74
N ARG A 232 -5.78 -0.93 20.45
CA ARG A 232 -5.84 -0.79 21.94
C ARG A 232 -5.05 -1.81 22.76
N ASN A 233 -4.96 -3.05 22.29
CA ASN A 233 -4.34 -4.16 23.02
C ASN A 233 -2.98 -4.59 22.43
N SER A 234 -2.33 -3.72 21.67
CA SER A 234 -1.07 -4.03 21.00
C SER A 234 0.03 -3.09 21.47
N SER A 235 1.21 -3.64 21.74
CA SER A 235 2.43 -2.87 22.02
C SER A 235 3.35 -2.76 20.81
N ARG A 236 3.05 -3.50 19.74
CA ARG A 236 3.89 -3.62 18.55
C ARG A 236 3.00 -3.65 17.31
N LEU A 237 3.45 -3.01 16.24
CA LEU A 237 2.78 -2.99 14.94
C LEU A 237 3.75 -3.42 13.84
N PHE A 238 3.24 -4.13 12.85
CA PHE A 238 3.95 -4.47 11.63
C PHE A 238 3.45 -3.60 10.51
N VAL A 239 4.36 -3.28 9.59
CA VAL A 239 4.06 -2.54 8.38
C VAL A 239 4.42 -3.38 7.17
N GLY A 240 3.60 -3.29 6.13
CA GLY A 240 3.75 -4.14 4.96
C GLY A 240 2.75 -3.82 3.88
N PHE A 241 2.55 -4.80 3.00
CA PHE A 241 1.65 -4.71 1.88
C PHE A 241 0.81 -5.97 1.77
N SER A 242 -0.41 -5.81 1.28
CA SER A 242 -1.21 -6.89 0.71
C SER A 242 -1.59 -6.57 -0.72
N ALA A 243 -1.95 -7.61 -1.45
CA ALA A 243 -2.55 -7.52 -2.76
C ALA A 243 -3.47 -8.71 -2.98
N SER A 244 -4.46 -8.55 -3.86
CA SER A 244 -5.28 -9.67 -4.31
C SER A 244 -5.57 -9.63 -5.80
N THR A 245 -5.94 -10.78 -6.34
CA THR A 245 -6.58 -10.91 -7.65
C THR A 245 -7.91 -11.65 -7.53
N GLY A 246 -8.65 -11.68 -8.64
CA GLY A 246 -9.94 -12.35 -8.75
C GLY A 246 -10.18 -12.72 -10.21
N ALA A 247 -11.38 -12.45 -10.73
CA ALA A 247 -11.62 -12.54 -12.17
C ALA A 247 -10.82 -11.49 -12.95
N ALA A 248 -10.65 -10.30 -12.36
CA ALA A 248 -9.73 -9.27 -12.80
C ALA A 248 -8.32 -9.56 -12.24
N VAL A 249 -7.30 -9.47 -13.11
CA VAL A 249 -5.94 -9.93 -12.80
C VAL A 249 -4.87 -8.96 -13.31
N SER A 250 -3.90 -8.70 -12.45
CA SER A 250 -2.73 -7.87 -12.73
C SER A 250 -1.51 -8.46 -12.04
N ASP A 251 -0.32 -8.32 -12.62
CA ASP A 251 0.89 -8.39 -11.80
C ASP A 251 0.97 -7.13 -10.94
N GLN A 252 1.20 -7.31 -9.64
CA GLN A 252 1.17 -6.22 -8.67
C GLN A 252 2.50 -6.12 -7.96
N TYR A 253 3.26 -5.09 -8.29
CA TYR A 253 4.65 -4.92 -7.86
C TYR A 253 4.79 -3.77 -6.86
N ILE A 254 5.62 -3.98 -5.85
CA ILE A 254 6.34 -2.92 -5.17
C ILE A 254 7.72 -2.82 -5.81
N VAL A 255 8.07 -1.61 -6.24
CA VAL A 255 9.31 -1.28 -6.98
C VAL A 255 10.37 -0.76 -6.03
N GLY A 256 9.97 0.02 -5.03
CA GLY A 256 10.84 0.50 -3.96
C GLY A 256 10.02 0.91 -2.74
N TRP A 257 10.62 0.88 -1.57
CA TRP A 257 9.94 1.15 -0.30
C TRP A 257 10.88 1.79 0.72
N SER A 258 10.48 2.93 1.25
CA SER A 258 11.14 3.60 2.37
C SER A 258 10.15 3.81 3.49
N PHE A 259 10.60 3.62 4.73
CA PHE A 259 9.79 3.79 5.93
C PHE A 259 10.63 4.44 7.03
N SER A 260 9.98 5.26 7.85
CA SER A 260 10.55 5.76 9.11
C SER A 260 9.46 6.01 10.16
N THR A 261 9.76 5.71 11.43
CA THR A 261 8.96 6.15 12.60
C THR A 261 9.27 7.59 13.05
N ASP A 262 10.16 8.27 12.35
CA ASP A 262 10.37 9.71 12.47
C ASP A 262 10.23 10.36 11.08
N ARG A 263 9.25 11.25 10.94
CA ARG A 263 8.95 11.90 9.67
C ARG A 263 10.15 12.71 9.14
N GLY A 264 10.93 13.30 10.04
CA GLY A 264 12.11 14.10 9.68
C GLY A 264 13.27 13.28 9.10
N SER A 265 13.27 11.96 9.32
CA SER A 265 14.37 11.07 8.94
C SER A 265 14.03 10.16 7.76
N LEU A 266 12.85 10.29 7.14
CA LEU A 266 12.46 9.49 5.98
C LEU A 266 13.47 9.71 4.84
N GLN A 267 14.26 8.67 4.56
CA GLN A 267 15.22 8.69 3.47
C GLN A 267 14.48 8.59 2.13
N ARG A 268 14.86 9.40 1.16
CA ARG A 268 14.20 9.42 -0.15
C ARG A 268 14.68 8.24 -0.99
N LEU A 269 13.75 7.63 -1.75
CA LEU A 269 14.10 6.67 -2.79
C LEU A 269 14.87 7.39 -3.91
N ASP A 270 16.01 6.86 -4.33
CA ASP A 270 16.66 7.30 -5.55
C ASP A 270 15.94 6.69 -6.76
N ILE A 271 15.08 7.50 -7.39
CA ILE A 271 14.27 7.09 -8.54
C ILE A 271 15.13 6.57 -9.71
N SER A 272 16.39 7.01 -9.81
CA SER A 272 17.30 6.55 -10.88
C SER A 272 17.81 5.12 -10.68
N ARG A 273 17.69 4.58 -9.46
CA ARG A 273 18.12 3.22 -9.10
C ARG A 273 16.98 2.20 -9.09
N LEU A 274 15.74 2.66 -9.23
CA LEU A 274 14.58 1.79 -9.24
C LEU A 274 14.58 0.89 -10.47
N VAL A 275 14.29 -0.38 -10.26
CA VAL A 275 14.20 -1.40 -11.31
C VAL A 275 13.01 -1.09 -12.23
N GLU A 276 13.18 -1.30 -13.53
CA GLU A 276 12.12 -1.10 -14.50
C GLU A 276 11.01 -2.14 -14.34
N VAL A 277 9.75 -1.69 -14.39
CA VAL A 277 8.58 -2.57 -14.35
C VAL A 277 8.35 -3.18 -15.72
N PRO A 278 8.10 -4.51 -15.83
CA PRO A 278 7.74 -5.14 -17.08
C PRO A 278 6.50 -4.50 -17.71
N HIS A 279 6.61 -4.05 -18.95
CA HIS A 279 5.49 -3.41 -19.63
C HIS A 279 4.58 -4.44 -20.32
N SER A 280 3.29 -4.39 -20.00
CA SER A 280 2.22 -4.96 -20.82
C SER A 280 1.95 -4.00 -21.99
N SER A 281 2.65 -4.16 -23.11
CA SER A 281 2.40 -3.32 -24.30
C SER A 281 0.98 -3.58 -24.85
N ALA A 282 0.07 -2.64 -24.62
CA ALA A 282 -1.29 -2.67 -25.16
C ALA A 282 -1.30 -2.20 -26.64
N PRO A 283 -1.97 -2.90 -27.57
CA PRO A 283 -2.43 -2.26 -28.80
C PRO A 283 -3.63 -1.38 -28.44
N HIS A 284 -3.65 -0.15 -28.92
CA HIS A 284 -4.86 0.64 -29.01
C HIS A 284 -5.95 -0.22 -29.68
N LYS A 285 -7.05 -0.51 -28.98
CA LYS A 285 -8.24 -1.07 -29.63
C LYS A 285 -8.71 -0.06 -30.68
N LYS A 286 -8.32 -0.23 -31.95
CA LYS A 286 -9.11 0.36 -33.04
C LYS A 286 -10.45 -0.36 -32.99
N LEU A 287 -11.52 0.39 -32.72
CA LEU A 287 -12.88 -0.10 -32.89
C LEU A 287 -12.93 -0.77 -34.29
N PRO A 288 -13.37 -2.03 -34.43
CA PRO A 288 -13.44 -2.64 -35.74
C PRO A 288 -14.37 -1.78 -36.59
N ILE A 289 -13.84 -1.20 -37.68
CA ILE A 289 -14.59 -0.34 -38.62
C ILE A 289 -15.88 -1.03 -39.08
N ILE A 290 -15.90 -2.37 -39.06
CA ILE A 290 -17.05 -3.22 -39.33
C ILE A 290 -18.26 -2.88 -38.44
N LEU A 291 -18.08 -2.56 -37.15
CA LEU A 291 -19.21 -2.21 -36.27
C LEU A 291 -19.86 -0.87 -36.63
N LEU A 292 -19.05 0.12 -37.06
CA LEU A 292 -19.53 1.42 -37.55
C LEU A 292 -20.26 1.27 -38.89
N VAL A 293 -19.74 0.42 -39.78
CA VAL A 293 -20.36 0.11 -41.07
C VAL A 293 -21.69 -0.62 -40.86
N CYS A 294 -21.74 -1.64 -39.99
CA CYS A 294 -22.99 -2.34 -39.66
C CYS A 294 -24.05 -1.42 -39.04
N LEU A 295 -23.68 -0.51 -38.13
CA LEU A 295 -24.63 0.47 -37.59
C LEU A 295 -25.18 1.39 -38.68
N SER A 296 -24.34 1.84 -39.62
CA SER A 296 -24.78 2.72 -40.71
C SER A 296 -25.76 2.02 -41.66
N PHE A 297 -25.56 0.73 -41.96
CA PHE A 297 -26.49 -0.06 -42.77
C PHE A 297 -27.83 -0.30 -42.08
N VAL A 298 -27.83 -0.57 -40.77
CA VAL A 298 -29.08 -0.75 -39.99
C VAL A 298 -29.89 0.54 -39.95
N VAL A 299 -29.25 1.68 -39.71
CA VAL A 299 -29.92 2.99 -39.70
C VAL A 299 -30.50 3.34 -41.07
N LEU A 300 -29.76 3.08 -42.17
CA LEU A 300 -30.26 3.28 -43.53
C LEU A 300 -31.47 2.38 -43.87
N SER A 301 -31.47 1.13 -43.39
CA SER A 301 -32.58 0.20 -43.62
C SER A 301 -33.85 0.51 -42.81
N LEU A 302 -33.72 1.28 -41.72
CA LEU A 302 -34.85 1.72 -40.89
C LEU A 302 -35.44 3.07 -41.34
N LEU A 303 -34.75 3.78 -42.22
CA LEU A 303 -35.16 5.08 -42.77
C LEU A 303 -35.68 5.01 -44.21
N ALA A 304 -35.65 3.83 -44.83
CA ALA A 304 -36.23 3.52 -46.15
C ALA A 304 -37.58 2.83 -45.97
#